data_AF-A0A6G1JGG2-F1
#
_entry.id   AF-A0A6G1JGG2-F1
#
_cell.length_a   1.000
_cell.length_b   1.000
_cell.length_c   1.000
_cell.angle_alpha   90.00
_cell.angle_beta   90.00
_cell.angle_gamma   90.00
#
_symmetry.space_group_name_H-M   'P 1'
#
loop_
_entity.id
_entity.type
_entity.pdbx_description
1 polymer ?
#
loop_
_entity_poly.entity_id
_entity_poly.type
_entity_poly.pdbx_seq_one_letter_code
_entity_poly.pdbx_strand_id
1 'polypeptide(L)'
;MAALIRIRAQRECGRTYLEIYKPRSLCSTRGYFYTIEVEKSQILLGQNSCTSAFYSPILVSEFLLDDFTIPDSESRKDALRGVHVFINNRTQSGTETITGIGRPYFQQNSKEEGKNGVKHYPKDYRRSMKHANLPKISLGTHQYPDWFDPEELRISPYQIYRRPVPNHQTSNMLDAACWRTDDNKFPIELEGLLQWGIRASGRLIQHSRCPAIQICPRLIPIPSSLSQDPGILYKSGPQTLIKLGWDWADDKFLESRPNDQIKLYIMLDERIINGDTPNKYESHSAMENARKRGSYFVLLILKQKNAECYSIFTDLADSTYGMHSLTITEKANHKRGRLALASHLDPQHLLHLRPRHLRLILCKPRILPRASL
;
A
#
# COMPACT_ATOMS: atom_id res chain seq x y z
N MET A 1 40.08 20.17 8.88
CA MET A 1 40.11 18.89 8.13
C MET A 1 38.73 18.26 8.17
N ALA A 2 37.93 18.41 7.09
CA ALA A 2 36.65 17.72 6.97
C ALA A 2 36.91 16.31 6.42
N ALA A 3 36.91 15.31 7.29
CA ALA A 3 36.96 13.91 6.87
C ALA A 3 35.56 13.53 6.36
N LEU A 4 35.42 13.41 5.04
CA LEU A 4 34.22 12.90 4.40
C LEU A 4 34.13 11.39 4.68
N ILE A 5 33.45 11.02 5.77
CA ILE A 5 33.18 9.61 6.10
C ILE A 5 32.15 9.09 5.09
N ARG A 6 32.64 8.56 3.97
CA ARG A 6 31.82 7.83 3.01
C ARG A 6 31.48 6.47 3.62
N ILE A 7 30.39 6.39 4.37
CA ILE A 7 29.85 5.12 4.88
C ILE A 7 29.39 4.30 3.67
N ARG A 8 30.27 3.44 3.14
CA ARG A 8 29.86 2.35 2.24
C ARG A 8 29.00 1.41 3.07
N ALA A 9 27.69 1.41 2.81
CA ALA A 9 26.78 0.38 3.30
C ALA A 9 27.23 -0.96 2.71
N GLN A 10 28.06 -1.68 3.45
CA GLN A 10 28.52 -3.01 3.09
C GLN A 10 27.32 -3.96 3.12
N ARG A 11 27.08 -4.60 1.97
CA ARG A 11 26.23 -5.78 1.83
C ARG A 11 26.75 -6.86 2.79
N GLU A 12 25.83 -7.60 3.40
CA GLU A 12 26.09 -8.78 4.24
C GLU A 12 26.55 -8.46 5.68
N CYS A 13 25.71 -7.73 6.43
CA CYS A 13 25.67 -7.89 7.88
C CYS A 13 24.51 -8.83 8.20
N GLY A 14 24.76 -9.89 8.97
CA GLY A 14 23.75 -10.86 9.41
C GLY A 14 22.63 -10.16 10.16
N ARG A 15 21.57 -9.79 9.45
CA ARG A 15 20.37 -9.18 10.01
C ARG A 15 19.56 -10.27 10.67
N THR A 16 19.34 -10.17 11.98
CA THR A 16 18.34 -11.02 12.64
C THR A 16 16.98 -10.39 12.33
N TYR A 17 16.23 -11.05 11.48
CA TYR A 17 14.90 -10.63 11.07
C TYR A 17 13.88 -11.28 12.01
N LEU A 18 13.04 -10.48 12.65
CA LEU A 18 11.90 -11.01 13.40
C LEU A 18 10.74 -11.22 12.42
N GLU A 19 10.39 -12.49 12.16
CA GLU A 19 9.18 -12.84 11.42
C GLU A 19 7.96 -12.62 12.33
N ILE A 20 7.04 -11.74 11.92
CA ILE A 20 5.88 -11.34 12.74
C ILE A 20 4.60 -12.06 12.29
N TYR A 21 4.41 -12.21 10.98
CA TYR A 21 3.24 -12.83 10.36
C TYR A 21 3.68 -13.62 9.14
N LYS A 22 3.20 -14.85 8.99
CA LYS A 22 3.70 -15.78 7.97
C LYS A 22 2.57 -16.54 7.27
N PRO A 23 1.91 -15.91 6.28
CA PRO A 23 1.18 -16.65 5.27
C PRO A 23 2.17 -17.53 4.49
N ARG A 24 1.67 -18.47 3.69
CA ARG A 24 2.53 -19.51 3.11
C ARG A 24 3.60 -18.92 2.18
N SER A 25 3.20 -18.06 1.24
CA SER A 25 4.10 -17.46 0.24
C SER A 25 4.80 -16.17 0.64
N LEU A 26 4.22 -15.41 1.57
CA LEU A 26 4.76 -14.12 2.02
C LEU A 26 5.01 -14.16 3.52
N CYS A 27 5.93 -13.34 4.02
CA CYS A 27 6.08 -13.09 5.44
C CYS A 27 6.26 -11.60 5.70
N SER A 28 5.80 -11.16 6.87
CA SER A 28 6.04 -9.82 7.39
C SER A 28 7.30 -9.84 8.23
N THR A 29 8.25 -9.00 7.85
CA THR A 29 9.52 -8.87 8.57
C THR A 29 9.71 -7.44 9.00
N ARG A 30 10.10 -7.26 10.26
CA ARG A 30 10.54 -5.97 10.78
C ARG A 30 11.99 -5.72 10.42
N GLY A 31 12.25 -4.49 9.99
CA GLY A 31 13.57 -3.93 9.81
C GLY A 31 13.67 -2.55 10.47
N TYR A 32 14.84 -1.96 10.33
CA TYR A 32 15.14 -0.62 10.84
C TYR A 32 15.78 0.20 9.73
N PHE A 33 15.30 1.43 9.56
CA PHE A 33 16.01 2.42 8.78
C PHE A 33 16.64 3.43 9.72
N TYR A 34 17.79 3.94 9.30
CA TYR A 34 18.57 4.90 10.05
C TYR A 34 18.89 6.10 9.20
N THR A 35 18.89 7.27 9.83
CA THR A 35 19.30 8.54 9.26
C THR A 35 20.36 9.15 10.18
N ILE A 36 21.38 9.75 9.61
CA ILE A 36 22.40 10.49 10.36
C ILE A 36 22.23 11.95 10.00
N GLU A 37 21.92 12.76 11.01
CA GLU A 37 21.75 14.19 10.87
C GLU A 37 22.82 14.90 11.69
N VAL A 38 23.42 15.94 11.12
CA VAL A 38 24.46 16.71 11.80
C VAL A 38 23.85 18.03 12.22
N GLU A 39 23.74 18.24 13.53
CA GLU A 39 23.35 19.51 14.11
C GLU A 39 24.59 20.29 14.60
N LYS A 40 24.39 21.55 15.00
CA LYS A 40 25.47 22.50 15.31
C LYS A 40 26.50 22.00 16.35
N SER A 41 26.11 21.08 17.25
CA SER A 41 26.99 20.57 18.31
C SER A 41 26.93 19.05 18.50
N GLN A 42 26.11 18.33 17.74
CA GLN A 42 25.86 16.91 17.95
C GLN A 42 25.52 16.20 16.64
N ILE A 43 25.81 14.90 16.60
CA ILE A 43 25.37 14.01 15.52
C ILE A 43 24.16 13.25 16.04
N LEU A 44 23.03 13.41 15.37
CA LEU A 44 21.80 12.71 15.67
C LEU A 44 21.72 11.44 14.82
N LEU A 45 21.40 10.34 15.48
CA LEU A 45 21.06 9.08 14.83
C LEU A 45 19.55 8.90 14.92
N GLY A 46 18.85 9.20 13.83
CA GLY A 46 17.44 8.86 13.67
C GLY A 46 17.32 7.36 13.40
N GLN A 47 16.51 6.66 14.19
CA GLN A 47 16.22 5.25 13.98
C GLN A 47 14.72 5.05 14.02
N ASN A 48 14.20 4.33 13.04
CA ASN A 48 12.79 4.01 12.94
C ASN A 48 12.62 2.56 12.53
N SER A 49 11.67 1.88 13.17
CA SER A 49 11.24 0.55 12.73
C SER A 49 10.37 0.67 11.48
N CYS A 50 10.56 -0.27 10.56
CA CYS A 50 9.66 -0.47 9.42
C CYS A 50 9.29 -1.94 9.32
N THR A 51 8.08 -2.22 8.83
CA THR A 51 7.65 -3.59 8.55
C THR A 51 7.35 -3.68 7.06
N SER A 52 7.85 -4.73 6.40
CA SER A 52 7.61 -4.95 4.99
C SER A 52 7.27 -6.41 4.70
N ALA A 53 6.68 -6.65 3.55
CA ALA A 53 6.44 -7.99 3.02
C ALA A 53 7.71 -8.53 2.36
N PHE A 54 8.00 -9.80 2.63
CA PHE A 54 9.09 -10.56 2.03
C PHE A 54 8.54 -11.87 1.47
N TYR A 55 9.25 -12.45 0.51
CA TYR A 55 8.94 -13.81 0.06
C TYR A 55 9.38 -14.82 1.12
N SER A 56 8.51 -15.80 1.40
CA SER A 56 8.86 -16.96 2.21
C SER A 56 9.87 -17.84 1.46
N PRO A 57 10.89 -18.43 2.12
CA PRO A 57 11.87 -19.30 1.49
C PRO A 57 11.31 -20.72 1.24
N ILE A 58 10.27 -20.80 0.43
CA ILE A 58 9.52 -22.01 0.05
C ILE A 58 9.87 -22.45 -1.38
N LEU A 59 9.38 -23.62 -1.80
CA LEU A 59 9.51 -24.07 -3.18
C LEU A 59 8.71 -23.15 -4.12
N VAL A 60 9.20 -22.98 -5.35
CA VAL A 60 8.45 -22.21 -6.37
C VAL A 60 7.14 -22.92 -6.71
N SER A 61 7.10 -24.26 -6.66
CA SER A 61 5.85 -25.02 -6.82
C SER A 61 4.83 -24.73 -5.72
N GLU A 62 5.27 -24.66 -4.47
CA GLU A 62 4.41 -24.31 -3.33
C GLU A 62 3.89 -22.88 -3.45
N PHE A 63 4.72 -21.94 -3.89
CA PHE A 63 4.30 -20.55 -4.15
C PHE A 63 3.23 -20.48 -5.25
N LEU A 64 3.42 -21.21 -6.35
CA LEU A 64 2.47 -21.23 -7.47
C LEU A 64 1.12 -21.85 -7.12
N LEU A 65 1.10 -22.78 -6.15
CA LEU A 65 -0.10 -23.45 -5.65
C LEU A 65 -0.80 -22.68 -4.51
N ASP A 66 -0.22 -21.57 -4.03
CA ASP A 66 -0.77 -20.79 -2.92
C ASP A 66 -1.87 -19.82 -3.36
N ASP A 67 -3.07 -20.38 -3.55
CA ASP A 67 -4.30 -19.64 -3.83
C ASP A 67 -4.85 -18.85 -2.62
N PHE A 68 -4.31 -19.09 -1.42
CA PHE A 68 -4.70 -18.36 -0.23
C PHE A 68 -4.01 -17.00 -0.15
N THR A 69 -2.67 -16.95 -0.25
CA THR A 69 -1.94 -15.70 -0.07
C THR A 69 -2.10 -14.76 -1.28
N ILE A 70 -2.04 -15.30 -2.49
CA ILE A 70 -2.20 -14.55 -3.74
C ILE A 70 -3.19 -15.34 -4.62
N PRO A 71 -4.51 -15.05 -4.58
CA PRO A 71 -5.52 -15.89 -5.21
C PRO A 71 -5.45 -16.01 -6.73
N ASP A 72 -5.06 -14.94 -7.41
CA ASP A 72 -4.98 -14.91 -8.86
C ASP A 72 -3.70 -15.58 -9.39
N SER A 73 -3.87 -16.53 -10.32
CA SER A 73 -2.78 -17.33 -10.88
C SER A 73 -1.79 -16.48 -11.70
N GLU A 74 -2.26 -15.53 -12.49
CA GLU A 74 -1.37 -14.68 -13.29
C GLU A 74 -0.59 -13.71 -12.39
N SER A 75 -1.24 -13.17 -11.36
CA SER A 75 -0.58 -12.36 -10.34
C SER A 75 0.52 -13.12 -9.59
N ARG A 76 0.33 -14.42 -9.31
CA ARG A 76 1.40 -15.29 -8.74
C ARG A 76 2.58 -15.42 -9.69
N LYS A 77 2.32 -15.74 -10.95
CA LYS A 77 3.37 -15.86 -11.98
C LYS A 77 4.14 -14.55 -12.11
N ASP A 78 3.43 -13.44 -12.25
CA ASP A 78 4.04 -12.14 -12.39
C ASP A 78 4.83 -11.72 -11.14
N ALA A 79 4.37 -12.10 -9.94
CA ALA A 79 5.09 -11.90 -8.69
C ALA A 79 6.42 -12.67 -8.61
N LEU A 80 6.60 -13.77 -9.34
CA LEU A 80 7.88 -14.50 -9.36
C LEU A 80 8.91 -13.91 -10.31
N ARG A 81 8.53 -13.05 -11.27
CA ARG A 81 9.49 -12.47 -12.22
C ARG A 81 10.49 -11.58 -11.48
N GLY A 82 11.78 -11.81 -11.70
CA GLY A 82 12.86 -11.10 -11.03
C GLY A 82 13.18 -11.59 -9.62
N VAL A 83 12.52 -12.64 -9.13
CA VAL A 83 12.81 -13.25 -7.84
C VAL A 83 14.03 -14.17 -7.97
N HIS A 84 14.94 -14.08 -7.00
CA HIS A 84 16.10 -14.95 -6.89
C HIS A 84 15.74 -16.32 -6.31
N VAL A 85 16.34 -17.37 -6.84
CA VAL A 85 16.10 -18.76 -6.40
C VAL A 85 17.40 -19.53 -6.28
N PHE A 86 17.35 -20.60 -5.49
CA PHE A 86 18.37 -21.65 -5.44
C PHE A 86 17.81 -22.92 -6.07
N ILE A 87 18.68 -23.66 -6.74
CA ILE A 87 18.37 -25.02 -7.21
C ILE A 87 18.68 -25.97 -6.06
N ASN A 88 17.68 -26.63 -5.49
CA ASN A 88 17.80 -27.42 -4.25
C ASN A 88 18.89 -28.52 -4.32
N ASN A 89 19.18 -29.04 -5.50
CA ASN A 89 20.14 -30.14 -5.70
C ASN A 89 21.58 -29.67 -6.00
N ARG A 90 21.84 -28.35 -6.02
CA ARG A 90 23.21 -27.82 -6.21
C ARG A 90 23.78 -27.36 -4.86
N THR A 91 25.07 -27.62 -4.64
CA THR A 91 25.83 -26.97 -3.57
C THR A 91 25.63 -25.45 -3.68
N GLN A 92 25.35 -24.81 -2.54
CA GLN A 92 24.64 -23.52 -2.37
C GLN A 92 25.25 -22.27 -3.03
N SER A 93 26.18 -22.38 -3.98
CA SER A 93 27.02 -21.27 -4.45
C SER A 93 26.44 -20.43 -5.59
N GLY A 94 25.15 -20.53 -5.92
CA GLY A 94 24.54 -19.70 -6.96
C GLY A 94 23.08 -19.36 -6.69
N THR A 95 22.80 -18.07 -6.50
CA THR A 95 21.44 -17.51 -6.67
C THR A 95 21.23 -17.21 -8.15
N GLU A 96 20.19 -17.78 -8.75
CA GLU A 96 19.76 -17.44 -10.10
C GLU A 96 18.52 -16.54 -10.05
N THR A 97 18.22 -15.81 -11.11
CA THR A 97 17.03 -14.93 -11.17
C THR A 97 15.99 -15.53 -12.11
N ILE A 98 14.73 -15.59 -11.67
CA ILE A 98 13.64 -15.99 -12.55
C ILE A 98 13.43 -14.92 -13.63
N THR A 99 13.64 -15.29 -14.89
CA THR A 99 13.51 -14.38 -16.04
C THR A 99 12.21 -14.58 -16.80
N GLY A 100 11.62 -15.77 -16.74
CA GLY A 100 10.42 -16.10 -17.50
C GLY A 100 9.64 -17.28 -16.93
N ILE A 101 8.38 -17.40 -17.35
CA ILE A 101 7.47 -18.47 -16.95
C ILE A 101 6.88 -19.07 -18.22
N GLY A 102 7.04 -20.38 -18.36
CA GLY A 102 6.71 -21.13 -19.56
C GLY A 102 5.31 -21.72 -19.53
N ARG A 103 5.05 -22.65 -20.46
CA ARG A 103 3.83 -23.45 -20.47
C ARG A 103 3.98 -24.68 -19.56
N PRO A 104 2.88 -25.30 -19.13
CA PRO A 104 2.91 -26.60 -18.47
C PRO A 104 3.52 -27.68 -19.37
N TYR A 105 4.06 -28.73 -18.74
CA TYR A 105 4.76 -29.82 -19.44
C TYR A 105 3.94 -30.45 -20.58
N PHE A 106 2.65 -30.71 -20.34
CA PHE A 106 1.77 -31.36 -21.32
C PHE A 106 1.43 -30.50 -22.55
N GLN A 107 1.73 -29.19 -22.52
CA GLN A 107 1.50 -28.27 -23.64
C GLN A 107 2.79 -27.94 -24.41
N GLN A 108 3.93 -28.44 -23.95
CA GLN A 108 5.22 -28.13 -24.54
C GLN A 108 5.50 -29.13 -25.67
N ASN A 109 5.30 -28.68 -26.91
CA ASN A 109 5.57 -29.49 -28.10
C ASN A 109 7.07 -29.72 -28.20
N SER A 110 7.52 -30.97 -28.08
CA SER A 110 8.93 -31.38 -28.15
C SER A 110 9.66 -30.97 -29.44
N LYS A 111 8.96 -30.49 -30.46
CA LYS A 111 9.52 -30.07 -31.76
C LYS A 111 10.17 -28.69 -31.76
N GLU A 112 9.84 -27.79 -30.83
CA GLU A 112 10.49 -26.47 -30.72
C GLU A 112 11.82 -26.52 -29.94
N GLU A 113 12.11 -27.64 -29.26
CA GLU A 113 13.20 -27.75 -28.29
C GLU A 113 14.57 -28.10 -28.90
N GLY A 114 14.63 -28.48 -30.18
CA GLY A 114 15.86 -28.98 -30.81
C GLY A 114 16.76 -27.94 -31.48
N LYS A 115 16.32 -26.69 -31.69
CA LYS A 115 17.08 -25.71 -32.49
C LYS A 115 17.81 -24.62 -31.69
N ASN A 116 17.49 -24.41 -30.41
CA ASN A 116 17.99 -23.25 -29.64
C ASN A 116 18.87 -23.60 -28.43
N GLY A 117 19.47 -24.79 -28.37
CA GLY A 117 20.47 -25.12 -27.32
C GLY A 117 19.93 -25.24 -25.89
N VAL A 118 18.62 -25.50 -25.73
CA VAL A 118 18.00 -25.75 -24.42
C VAL A 118 18.63 -27.00 -23.81
N LYS A 119 19.33 -26.85 -22.67
CA LYS A 119 19.87 -28.00 -21.93
C LYS A 119 18.72 -28.83 -21.38
N HIS A 120 18.43 -29.96 -22.02
CA HIS A 120 17.44 -30.90 -21.53
C HIS A 120 18.06 -31.75 -20.41
N TYR A 121 17.45 -31.75 -19.22
CA TYR A 121 17.86 -32.66 -18.16
C TYR A 121 17.55 -34.12 -18.56
N PRO A 122 18.38 -35.10 -18.16
CA PRO A 122 18.25 -36.49 -18.61
C PRO A 122 16.87 -37.07 -18.29
N LYS A 123 16.37 -37.97 -19.18
CA LYS A 123 15.08 -38.69 -19.03
C LYS A 123 14.93 -39.42 -17.70
N ASP A 124 16.02 -39.71 -16.99
CA ASP A 124 16.01 -40.43 -15.71
C ASP A 124 15.48 -39.59 -14.54
N TYR A 125 15.45 -38.25 -14.68
CA TYR A 125 14.79 -37.35 -13.73
C TYR A 125 13.24 -37.38 -13.83
N ARG A 126 12.67 -38.11 -14.80
CA ARG A 126 11.21 -38.23 -14.98
C ARG A 126 10.50 -39.03 -13.87
N ARG A 127 11.23 -39.62 -12.92
CA ARG A 127 10.63 -40.39 -11.83
C ARG A 127 9.95 -39.46 -10.82
N SER A 128 8.65 -39.23 -11.07
CA SER A 128 7.65 -38.67 -10.16
C SER A 128 7.65 -37.14 -9.96
N MET A 129 7.53 -36.37 -11.04
CA MET A 129 7.07 -34.96 -10.92
C MET A 129 5.67 -34.96 -10.28
N LYS A 130 5.51 -34.30 -9.13
CA LYS A 130 4.23 -34.27 -8.41
C LYS A 130 3.23 -33.33 -9.07
N HIS A 131 3.72 -32.28 -9.72
CA HIS A 131 2.92 -31.18 -10.24
C HIS A 131 3.18 -30.93 -11.74
N ALA A 132 2.94 -31.96 -12.57
CA ALA A 132 3.14 -31.89 -14.02
C ALA A 132 2.30 -30.81 -14.75
N ASN A 133 1.28 -30.27 -14.08
CA ASN A 133 0.42 -29.20 -14.56
C ASN A 133 0.98 -27.78 -14.33
N LEU A 134 2.04 -27.62 -13.53
CA LEU A 134 2.64 -26.32 -13.27
C LEU A 134 3.52 -25.85 -14.44
N PRO A 135 3.64 -24.53 -14.67
CA PRO A 135 4.52 -23.99 -15.70
C PRO A 135 5.99 -24.20 -15.35
N LYS A 136 6.82 -24.43 -16.37
CA LYS A 136 8.28 -24.41 -16.22
C LYS A 136 8.77 -23.00 -15.92
N ILE A 137 9.90 -22.88 -15.22
CA ILE A 137 10.48 -21.60 -14.80
C ILE A 137 11.81 -21.39 -15.54
N SER A 138 11.96 -20.25 -16.21
CA SER A 138 13.20 -19.89 -16.90
C SER A 138 14.13 -19.16 -15.94
N LEU A 139 15.37 -19.65 -15.83
CA LEU A 139 16.49 -18.96 -15.16
C LEU A 139 17.50 -18.36 -16.15
N GLY A 140 17.38 -18.71 -17.44
CA GLY A 140 18.27 -18.24 -18.50
C GLY A 140 17.93 -16.83 -19.02
N THR A 141 18.50 -16.46 -20.15
CA THR A 141 18.16 -15.17 -20.81
C THR A 141 16.91 -15.32 -21.68
N HIS A 142 16.33 -14.20 -22.12
CA HIS A 142 15.20 -14.25 -23.07
C HIS A 142 15.57 -14.94 -24.40
N GLN A 143 16.84 -14.84 -24.82
CA GLN A 143 17.34 -15.47 -26.06
C GLN A 143 17.66 -16.95 -25.85
N TYR A 144 18.18 -17.30 -24.68
CA TYR A 144 18.59 -18.65 -24.31
C TYR A 144 17.95 -19.02 -22.98
N PRO A 145 16.65 -19.40 -22.98
CA PRO A 145 15.95 -19.76 -21.77
C PRO A 145 16.39 -21.14 -21.28
N ASP A 146 16.74 -21.22 -20.01
CA ASP A 146 17.00 -22.48 -19.30
C ASP A 146 15.79 -22.80 -18.42
N TRP A 147 15.02 -23.81 -18.82
CA TRP A 147 13.75 -24.17 -18.18
C TRP A 147 13.96 -25.22 -17.07
N PHE A 148 13.45 -24.92 -15.89
CA PHE A 148 13.50 -25.76 -14.70
C PHE A 148 12.10 -26.11 -14.20
N ASP A 149 12.01 -27.22 -13.48
CA ASP A 149 10.80 -27.56 -12.74
C ASP A 149 10.66 -26.70 -11.49
N PRO A 150 9.46 -26.17 -11.19
CA PRO A 150 9.25 -25.33 -10.02
C PRO A 150 9.48 -26.09 -8.69
N GLU A 151 9.47 -27.42 -8.70
CA GLU A 151 9.79 -28.28 -7.55
C GLU A 151 11.30 -28.32 -7.23
N GLU A 152 12.16 -28.00 -8.20
CA GLU A 152 13.62 -27.97 -8.03
C GLU A 152 14.12 -26.61 -7.53
N LEU A 153 13.26 -25.59 -7.59
CA LEU A 153 13.59 -24.21 -7.28
C LEU A 153 13.05 -23.81 -5.91
N ARG A 154 13.89 -23.19 -5.10
CA ARG A 154 13.51 -22.61 -3.82
C ARG A 154 13.74 -21.11 -3.83
N ILE A 155 12.76 -20.34 -3.38
CA ILE A 155 12.87 -18.88 -3.29
C ILE A 155 13.97 -18.52 -2.28
N SER A 156 14.90 -17.65 -2.69
CA SER A 156 15.96 -17.17 -1.80
C SER A 156 15.36 -16.36 -0.64
N PRO A 157 15.82 -16.56 0.61
CA PRO A 157 15.24 -15.89 1.77
C PRO A 157 15.48 -14.38 1.73
N TYR A 158 14.68 -13.65 2.50
CA TYR A 158 14.83 -12.20 2.72
C TYR A 158 14.72 -11.33 1.47
N GLN A 159 14.04 -11.82 0.44
CA GLN A 159 13.70 -11.01 -0.73
C GLN A 159 12.45 -10.19 -0.48
N ILE A 160 12.53 -8.88 -0.72
CA ILE A 160 11.41 -7.97 -0.51
C ILE A 160 10.33 -8.17 -1.58
N TYR A 161 9.08 -8.30 -1.16
CA TYR A 161 7.92 -8.31 -2.05
C TYR A 161 7.57 -6.87 -2.43
N ARG A 162 7.90 -6.46 -3.67
CA ARG A 162 7.76 -5.07 -4.12
C ARG A 162 6.38 -4.70 -4.65
N ARG A 163 5.49 -5.68 -4.81
CA ARG A 163 4.13 -5.46 -5.31
C ARG A 163 3.20 -5.06 -4.17
N PRO A 164 2.04 -4.45 -4.47
CA PRO A 164 1.01 -4.21 -3.47
C PRO A 164 0.63 -5.53 -2.78
N VAL A 165 0.65 -5.55 -1.45
CA VAL A 165 0.18 -6.69 -0.66
C VAL A 165 -1.30 -6.92 -0.98
N PRO A 166 -1.73 -8.16 -1.26
CA PRO A 166 -3.13 -8.46 -1.56
C PRO A 166 -4.07 -7.92 -0.49
N ASN A 167 -5.18 -7.29 -0.89
CA ASN A 167 -6.09 -6.58 0.02
C ASN A 167 -6.54 -7.40 1.25
N HIS A 168 -6.75 -8.70 1.08
CA HIS A 168 -7.16 -9.60 2.17
C HIS A 168 -6.02 -9.90 3.17
N GLN A 169 -4.75 -9.78 2.75
CA GLN A 169 -3.56 -9.86 3.61
C GLN A 169 -3.17 -8.50 4.20
N THR A 170 -3.60 -7.39 3.58
CA THR A 170 -3.26 -6.03 4.04
C THR A 170 -3.68 -5.80 5.49
N SER A 171 -4.83 -6.34 5.92
CA SER A 171 -5.27 -6.29 7.33
C SER A 171 -4.19 -6.87 8.26
N ASN A 172 -3.72 -8.08 7.96
CA ASN A 172 -2.74 -8.77 8.79
C ASN A 172 -1.38 -8.09 8.75
N MET A 173 -0.99 -7.53 7.59
CA MET A 173 0.21 -6.70 7.47
C MET A 173 0.10 -5.42 8.32
N LEU A 174 -1.05 -4.76 8.32
CA LEU A 174 -1.30 -3.59 9.16
C LEU A 174 -1.28 -3.97 10.64
N ASP A 175 -1.90 -5.09 11.02
CA ASP A 175 -1.92 -5.52 12.42
C ASP A 175 -0.49 -5.89 12.91
N ALA A 176 0.36 -6.42 12.02
CA ALA A 176 1.78 -6.65 12.29
C ALA A 176 2.61 -5.36 12.36
N ALA A 177 2.31 -4.38 11.50
CA ALA A 177 3.10 -3.16 11.32
C ALA A 177 2.67 -2.01 12.24
N CYS A 178 1.39 -1.91 12.59
CA CYS A 178 0.82 -0.83 13.38
C CYS A 178 1.00 -1.10 14.87
N TRP A 179 1.85 -0.31 15.49
CA TRP A 179 2.13 -0.36 16.92
C TRP A 179 1.61 0.91 17.58
N ARG A 180 1.14 0.82 18.83
CA ARG A 180 0.81 2.02 19.61
C ARG A 180 2.09 2.77 19.89
N THR A 181 2.01 4.09 20.04
CA THR A 181 3.19 4.93 20.26
C THR A 181 4.02 4.48 21.46
N ASP A 182 3.38 4.02 22.54
CA ASP A 182 4.06 3.53 23.73
C ASP A 182 4.78 2.20 23.48
N ASP A 183 4.14 1.29 22.74
CA ASP A 183 4.72 -0.02 22.37
C ASP A 183 5.87 0.14 21.37
N ASN A 184 5.80 1.15 20.50
CA ASN A 184 6.79 1.39 19.44
C ASN A 184 8.16 1.86 19.97
N LYS A 185 8.23 2.30 21.23
CA LYS A 185 9.50 2.67 21.88
C LYS A 185 10.42 1.46 22.03
N PHE A 186 9.86 0.31 22.45
CA PHE A 186 10.66 -0.88 22.75
C PHE A 186 11.43 -1.42 21.52
N PRO A 187 10.82 -1.58 20.33
CA PRO A 187 11.56 -1.98 19.14
C PRO A 187 12.68 -1.01 18.75
N ILE A 188 12.52 0.29 19.01
CA ILE A 188 13.53 1.31 18.66
C ILE A 188 14.67 1.31 19.68
N GLU A 189 14.35 1.42 20.97
CA GLU A 189 15.33 1.56 22.05
C GLU A 189 16.09 0.27 22.33
N LEU A 190 15.46 -0.90 22.18
CA LEU A 190 16.09 -2.17 22.51
C LEU A 190 16.44 -2.98 21.27
N GLU A 191 15.44 -3.40 20.51
CA GLU A 191 15.64 -4.35 19.40
C GLU A 191 16.58 -3.79 18.32
N GLY A 192 16.34 -2.55 17.86
CA GLY A 192 17.16 -1.96 16.80
C GLY A 192 18.58 -1.57 17.23
N LEU A 193 18.80 -1.16 18.47
CA LEU A 193 20.15 -0.96 19.01
C LEU A 193 20.90 -2.29 19.15
N LEU A 194 20.22 -3.36 19.57
CA LEU A 194 20.81 -4.69 19.63
C LEU A 194 21.24 -5.19 18.25
N GLN A 195 20.48 -4.88 17.18
CA GLN A 195 20.88 -5.20 15.79
C GLN A 195 22.19 -4.50 15.38
N TRP A 196 22.54 -3.38 16.02
CA TRP A 196 23.79 -2.67 15.79
C TRP A 196 24.94 -3.20 16.65
N GLY A 197 24.70 -4.23 17.47
CA GLY A 197 25.64 -4.71 18.48
C GLY A 197 25.76 -3.77 19.68
N ILE A 198 24.83 -2.83 19.84
CA ILE A 198 24.81 -1.86 20.93
C ILE A 198 23.90 -2.41 22.03
N ARG A 199 24.48 -2.86 23.15
CA ARG A 199 23.70 -3.29 24.32
C ARG A 199 23.32 -2.08 25.15
N ALA A 200 22.03 -1.90 25.40
CA ALA A 200 21.52 -0.82 26.26
C ALA A 200 22.10 -0.95 27.68
N SER A 201 23.14 -0.16 27.97
CA SER A 201 23.84 -0.15 29.27
C SER A 201 23.61 1.15 30.06
N GLY A 202 22.76 2.05 29.54
CA GLY A 202 22.49 3.36 30.13
C GLY A 202 23.68 4.33 30.11
N ARG A 203 24.84 3.92 29.58
CA ARG A 203 26.06 4.70 29.42
C ARG A 203 26.35 4.96 27.94
N LEU A 204 27.23 5.92 27.65
CA LEU A 204 27.76 6.13 26.31
C LEU A 204 28.53 4.89 25.86
N ILE A 205 28.24 4.40 24.65
CA ILE A 205 28.83 3.19 24.08
C ILE A 205 29.82 3.62 22.99
N GLN A 206 31.09 3.27 23.18
CA GLN A 206 32.11 3.48 22.17
C GLN A 206 31.96 2.47 21.05
N HIS A 207 31.96 2.94 19.80
CA HIS A 207 31.91 2.05 18.66
C HIS A 207 33.24 1.31 18.48
N SER A 208 33.22 -0.02 18.39
CA SER A 208 34.44 -0.86 18.37
C SER A 208 35.42 -0.50 17.23
N ARG A 209 34.89 -0.08 16.08
CA ARG A 209 35.70 0.34 14.92
C ARG A 209 36.06 1.83 14.91
N CYS A 210 35.46 2.64 15.79
CA CYS A 210 35.67 4.08 15.81
C CYS A 210 35.44 4.62 17.24
N PRO A 211 36.46 4.56 18.12
CA PRO A 211 36.34 4.98 19.52
C PRO A 211 35.96 6.47 19.71
N ALA A 212 36.23 7.31 18.69
CA ALA A 212 35.84 8.71 18.67
C ALA A 212 34.31 8.90 18.57
N ILE A 213 33.58 7.91 18.07
CA ILE A 213 32.12 7.93 18.01
C ILE A 213 31.58 7.24 19.25
N GLN A 214 30.85 8.00 20.04
CA GLN A 214 30.13 7.52 21.22
C GLN A 214 28.64 7.64 20.97
N ILE A 215 27.91 6.54 21.17
CA ILE A 215 26.47 6.47 20.93
C ILE A 215 25.76 6.46 22.29
N CYS A 216 24.84 7.39 22.50
CA CYS A 216 23.93 7.35 23.64
C CYS A 216 22.75 6.43 23.28
N PRO A 217 22.49 5.35 24.03
CA PRO A 217 21.39 4.43 23.72
C PRO A 217 20.01 4.97 24.14
N ARG A 218 19.95 6.16 24.75
CA ARG A 218 18.70 6.77 25.21
C ARG A 218 18.16 7.71 24.14
N LEU A 219 16.84 7.73 23.98
CA LEU A 219 16.18 8.77 23.18
C LEU A 219 16.48 10.15 23.76
N ILE A 220 16.66 11.12 22.87
CA ILE A 220 16.91 12.51 23.25
C ILE A 220 15.58 13.11 23.72
N PRO A 221 15.51 13.67 24.94
CA PRO A 221 14.32 14.40 25.38
C PRO A 221 14.23 15.70 24.58
N ILE A 222 13.16 15.84 23.79
CA ILE A 222 12.88 17.07 23.07
C ILE A 222 11.86 17.87 23.89
N PRO A 223 12.17 19.09 24.33
CA PRO A 223 11.19 19.94 24.99
C PRO A 223 10.05 20.24 24.01
N SER A 224 8.83 19.88 24.38
CA SER A 224 7.63 20.15 23.60
C SER A 224 6.67 21.02 24.39
N SER A 225 6.06 22.01 23.74
CA SER A 225 4.92 22.74 24.27
C SER A 225 3.67 22.32 23.50
N LEU A 226 2.55 22.16 24.22
CA LEU A 226 1.26 21.98 23.58
C LEU A 226 0.78 23.36 23.10
N SER A 227 0.56 23.51 21.79
CA SER A 227 -0.09 24.71 21.27
C SER A 227 -1.53 24.75 21.78
N GLN A 228 -2.01 25.95 22.12
CA GLN A 228 -3.45 26.14 22.33
C GLN A 228 -4.20 25.82 21.03
N ASP A 229 -5.32 25.13 21.18
CA ASP A 229 -6.22 24.78 20.11
C ASP A 229 -6.82 26.06 19.48
N PRO A 230 -6.82 26.22 18.15
CA PRO A 230 -7.38 27.40 17.52
C PRO A 230 -8.91 27.42 17.66
N GLY A 231 -9.49 28.58 18.00
CA GLY A 231 -10.94 28.74 17.97
C GLY A 231 -11.49 28.59 16.55
N ILE A 232 -12.56 27.81 16.37
CA ILE A 232 -13.26 27.68 15.09
C ILE A 232 -14.43 28.64 15.07
N LEU A 233 -14.50 29.52 14.07
CA LEU A 233 -15.59 30.49 13.94
C LEU A 233 -16.70 29.95 13.02
N TYR A 234 -17.89 29.82 13.58
CA TYR A 234 -19.14 29.57 12.86
C TYR A 234 -20.01 30.81 12.80
N LYS A 235 -21.14 30.74 12.11
CA LYS A 235 -22.10 31.85 12.05
C LYS A 235 -22.77 32.13 13.40
N SER A 236 -22.88 31.12 14.24
CA SER A 236 -23.36 31.18 15.63
C SER A 236 -22.35 31.81 16.59
N GLY A 237 -21.07 31.85 16.22
CA GLY A 237 -19.99 32.36 17.05
C GLY A 237 -18.78 31.42 17.09
N PRO A 238 -17.78 31.75 17.92
CA PRO A 238 -16.63 30.88 18.13
C PRO A 238 -17.05 29.61 18.89
N GLN A 239 -16.62 28.46 18.39
CA GLN A 239 -16.83 27.17 19.03
C GLN A 239 -15.57 26.68 19.72
N THR A 240 -15.77 26.01 20.86
CA THR A 240 -14.68 25.37 21.61
C THR A 240 -14.41 24.01 21.00
N LEU A 241 -13.15 23.72 20.69
CA LEU A 241 -12.74 22.40 20.23
C LEU A 241 -12.99 21.35 21.31
N ILE A 242 -13.60 20.24 20.92
CA ILE A 242 -13.69 19.04 21.76
C ILE A 242 -12.37 18.27 21.57
N LYS A 243 -11.82 17.66 22.63
CA LYS A 243 -10.50 16.99 22.67
C LYS A 243 -10.18 16.00 21.52
N LEU A 244 -11.17 15.58 20.73
CA LEU A 244 -11.04 14.57 19.68
C LEU A 244 -11.59 15.01 18.31
N GLY A 245 -11.93 16.30 18.14
CA GLY A 245 -12.43 16.84 16.88
C GLY A 245 -13.36 18.04 17.06
N TRP A 246 -13.92 18.52 15.96
CA TRP A 246 -15.01 19.49 15.98
C TRP A 246 -16.31 18.78 15.61
N ASP A 247 -17.37 19.07 16.36
CA ASP A 247 -18.73 18.72 15.98
C ASP A 247 -19.41 19.97 15.42
N TRP A 248 -20.21 19.79 14.39
CA TRP A 248 -20.92 20.86 13.67
C TRP A 248 -22.44 20.60 13.64
N ALA A 249 -22.93 19.58 14.34
CA ALA A 249 -24.32 19.15 14.30
C ALA A 249 -25.32 20.30 14.55
N ASP A 250 -25.01 21.20 15.48
CA ASP A 250 -25.89 22.30 15.89
C ASP A 250 -25.51 23.67 15.30
N ASP A 251 -24.44 23.74 14.50
CA ASP A 251 -23.90 25.00 13.99
C ASP A 251 -24.19 25.25 12.51
N LYS A 252 -24.24 26.53 12.14
CA LYS A 252 -24.35 26.96 10.75
C LYS A 252 -22.98 27.37 10.22
N PHE A 253 -22.68 26.95 9.00
CA PHE A 253 -21.49 27.39 8.29
C PHE A 253 -21.36 28.93 8.29
N LEU A 254 -20.13 29.40 8.48
CA LEU A 254 -19.78 30.82 8.58
C LEU A 254 -20.39 31.64 7.44
N GLU A 255 -20.16 31.17 6.21
CA GLU A 255 -20.78 31.71 5.01
C GLU A 255 -21.68 30.64 4.41
N SER A 256 -22.94 31.02 4.20
CA SER A 256 -23.91 30.23 3.46
C SER A 256 -24.63 31.15 2.50
N ARG A 257 -24.90 30.65 1.29
CA ARG A 257 -25.72 31.34 0.29
C ARG A 257 -27.06 30.63 0.19
N PRO A 258 -27.98 30.84 1.16
CA PRO A 258 -29.22 30.06 1.27
C PRO A 258 -30.17 30.26 0.08
N ASN A 259 -29.98 31.35 -0.67
CA ASN A 259 -30.81 31.69 -1.83
C ASN A 259 -30.21 31.24 -3.16
N ASP A 260 -28.96 30.74 -3.17
CA ASP A 260 -28.36 30.22 -4.39
C ASP A 260 -28.98 28.85 -4.70
N GLN A 261 -29.61 28.73 -5.87
CA GLN A 261 -30.12 27.44 -6.34
C GLN A 261 -28.97 26.66 -6.98
N ILE A 262 -28.63 25.53 -6.37
CA ILE A 262 -27.73 24.55 -6.97
C ILE A 262 -28.55 23.63 -7.87
N LYS A 263 -28.30 23.74 -9.18
CA LYS A 263 -28.81 22.79 -10.16
C LYS A 263 -27.93 21.54 -10.10
N LEU A 264 -28.43 20.55 -9.38
CA LEU A 264 -27.81 19.24 -9.23
C LEU A 264 -28.26 18.31 -10.35
N TYR A 265 -27.29 17.72 -11.06
CA TYR A 265 -27.55 16.62 -11.97
C TYR A 265 -27.05 15.31 -11.37
N ILE A 266 -27.95 14.37 -11.12
CA ILE A 266 -27.62 13.06 -10.54
C ILE A 266 -27.48 12.05 -11.67
N MET A 267 -26.32 11.40 -11.73
CA MET A 267 -26.06 10.30 -12.64
C MET A 267 -26.37 8.99 -11.91
N LEU A 268 -27.54 8.43 -12.22
CA LEU A 268 -27.95 7.08 -11.86
C LEU A 268 -27.86 6.24 -13.14
N ASP A 269 -26.84 5.42 -13.28
CA ASP A 269 -26.78 4.45 -14.38
C ASP A 269 -26.87 3.05 -13.77
N GLU A 270 -27.95 2.33 -14.09
CA GLU A 270 -28.19 0.98 -13.59
C GLU A 270 -27.08 -0.01 -13.97
N ARG A 271 -26.35 0.24 -15.07
CA ARG A 271 -25.21 -0.58 -15.47
C ARG A 271 -23.99 -0.30 -14.60
N ILE A 272 -23.76 0.97 -14.25
CA ILE A 272 -22.77 1.36 -13.24
C ILE A 272 -23.12 0.75 -11.88
N ILE A 273 -24.42 0.72 -11.54
CA ILE A 273 -24.93 0.06 -10.33
C ILE A 273 -24.66 -1.45 -10.41
N ASN A 274 -24.81 -2.08 -11.58
CA ASN A 274 -24.52 -3.50 -11.76
C ASN A 274 -23.02 -3.82 -11.89
N GLY A 275 -22.16 -2.80 -11.92
CA GLY A 275 -20.69 -2.95 -11.90
C GLY A 275 -20.05 -2.89 -13.29
N ASP A 276 -20.81 -2.66 -14.35
CA ASP A 276 -20.27 -2.41 -15.67
C ASP A 276 -19.61 -1.04 -15.72
N THR A 277 -18.46 -0.96 -16.39
CA THR A 277 -17.81 0.32 -16.64
C THR A 277 -18.56 1.04 -17.76
N PRO A 278 -19.10 2.25 -17.49
CA PRO A 278 -19.85 2.97 -18.49
C PRO A 278 -18.90 3.34 -19.63
N ASN A 279 -19.36 3.21 -20.86
CA ASN A 279 -18.58 3.70 -21.99
C ASN A 279 -18.39 5.21 -21.80
N LYS A 280 -17.16 5.71 -22.00
CA LYS A 280 -16.82 7.14 -21.94
C LYS A 280 -17.83 8.02 -22.71
N TYR A 281 -18.39 7.51 -23.80
CA TYR A 281 -19.40 8.22 -24.60
C TYR A 281 -20.70 8.52 -23.83
N GLU A 282 -21.14 7.60 -22.97
CA GLU A 282 -22.38 7.74 -22.22
C GLU A 282 -22.21 8.74 -21.08
N SER A 283 -21.09 8.65 -20.36
CA SER A 283 -20.69 9.66 -19.36
C SER A 283 -20.59 11.06 -19.99
N HIS A 284 -20.04 11.15 -21.20
CA HIS A 284 -19.99 12.42 -21.94
C HIS A 284 -21.39 12.94 -22.29
N SER A 285 -22.27 12.08 -22.81
CA SER A 285 -23.66 12.45 -23.12
C SER A 285 -24.43 12.93 -21.88
N ALA A 286 -24.24 12.27 -20.74
CA ALA A 286 -24.83 12.68 -19.46
C ALA A 286 -24.32 14.06 -19.00
N MET A 287 -23.02 14.32 -19.07
CA MET A 287 -22.42 15.61 -18.74
C MET A 287 -22.87 16.74 -19.68
N GLU A 288 -22.94 16.45 -20.99
CA GLU A 288 -23.46 17.38 -22.00
C GLU A 288 -24.91 17.77 -21.67
N ASN A 289 -25.73 16.79 -21.29
CA ASN A 289 -27.11 17.01 -20.87
C ASN A 289 -27.20 17.81 -19.56
N ALA A 290 -26.32 17.55 -18.60
CA ALA A 290 -26.22 18.33 -17.37
C ALA A 290 -25.91 19.80 -17.67
N ARG A 291 -24.94 20.06 -18.57
CA ARG A 291 -24.54 21.39 -19.02
C ARG A 291 -25.68 22.12 -19.72
N LYS A 292 -26.35 21.46 -20.65
CA LYS A 292 -27.50 22.02 -21.39
C LYS A 292 -28.65 22.41 -20.46
N ARG A 293 -28.81 21.71 -19.34
CA ARG A 293 -29.79 22.05 -18.28
C ARG A 293 -29.32 23.18 -17.35
N GLY A 294 -28.10 23.68 -17.54
CA GLY A 294 -27.47 24.71 -16.71
C GLY A 294 -27.04 24.19 -15.34
N SER A 295 -26.80 22.88 -15.22
CA SER A 295 -26.24 22.29 -14.00
C SER A 295 -24.74 22.56 -13.98
N TYR A 296 -24.24 23.02 -12.84
CA TYR A 296 -22.81 23.23 -12.59
C TYR A 296 -22.27 22.29 -11.51
N PHE A 297 -23.15 21.44 -10.96
CA PHE A 297 -22.83 20.43 -9.98
C PHE A 297 -23.38 19.07 -10.43
N VAL A 298 -22.51 18.08 -10.48
CA VAL A 298 -22.84 16.71 -10.89
C VAL A 298 -22.56 15.74 -9.75
N LEU A 299 -23.47 14.80 -9.51
CA LEU A 299 -23.36 13.77 -8.48
C LEU A 299 -23.40 12.39 -9.13
N LEU A 300 -22.33 11.62 -8.93
CA LEU A 300 -22.25 10.21 -9.31
C LEU A 300 -22.53 9.33 -8.08
N ILE A 301 -23.47 8.40 -8.21
CA ILE A 301 -23.75 7.39 -7.18
C ILE A 301 -23.33 6.03 -7.72
N LEU A 302 -22.42 5.38 -7.00
CA LEU A 302 -21.89 4.07 -7.33
C LEU A 302 -22.38 3.04 -6.31
N LYS A 303 -22.75 1.82 -6.73
CA LYS A 303 -23.11 0.74 -5.78
C LYS A 303 -21.94 0.32 -4.90
N GLN A 304 -20.74 0.32 -5.49
CA GLN A 304 -19.48 -0.03 -4.83
C GLN A 304 -18.33 0.74 -5.49
N LYS A 305 -17.14 0.70 -4.88
CA LYS A 305 -15.94 1.33 -5.44
C LYS A 305 -15.66 0.82 -6.86
N ASN A 306 -15.66 1.73 -7.84
CA ASN A 306 -15.23 1.49 -9.21
C ASN A 306 -14.26 2.62 -9.62
N ALA A 307 -12.96 2.31 -9.64
CA ALA A 307 -11.92 3.31 -9.87
C ALA A 307 -11.93 3.85 -11.31
N GLU A 308 -12.24 3.00 -12.29
CA GLU A 308 -12.30 3.37 -13.71
C GLU A 308 -13.47 4.32 -13.97
N CYS A 309 -14.67 3.96 -13.49
CA CYS A 309 -15.85 4.82 -13.62
C CYS A 309 -15.66 6.18 -12.93
N TYR A 310 -15.11 6.19 -11.70
CA TYR A 310 -14.77 7.43 -11.00
C TYR A 310 -13.78 8.28 -11.81
N SER A 311 -12.71 7.67 -12.34
CA SER A 311 -11.71 8.38 -13.13
C SER A 311 -12.29 9.01 -14.39
N ILE A 312 -13.14 8.29 -15.12
CA ILE A 312 -13.81 8.81 -16.33
C ILE A 312 -14.73 9.98 -15.96
N PHE A 313 -15.53 9.83 -14.91
CA PHE A 313 -16.48 10.85 -14.45
C PHE A 313 -15.77 12.13 -14.00
N THR A 314 -14.75 12.01 -13.16
CA THR A 314 -13.98 13.15 -12.66
C THR A 314 -13.21 13.85 -13.78
N ASP A 315 -12.56 13.10 -14.69
CA ASP A 315 -11.86 13.70 -15.83
C ASP A 315 -12.83 14.49 -16.74
N LEU A 316 -14.01 13.96 -17.01
CA LEU A 316 -15.02 14.69 -17.78
C LEU A 316 -15.49 15.94 -17.03
N ALA A 317 -15.86 15.81 -15.76
CA ALA A 317 -16.35 16.94 -14.97
C ALA A 317 -15.31 18.06 -14.86
N ASP A 318 -14.08 17.72 -14.48
CA ASP A 318 -13.03 18.69 -14.15
C ASP A 318 -12.34 19.22 -15.41
N SER A 319 -11.88 18.33 -16.30
CA SER A 319 -11.04 18.70 -17.45
C SER A 319 -11.86 19.13 -18.66
N THR A 320 -13.03 18.53 -18.90
CA THR A 320 -13.80 18.76 -20.14
C THR A 320 -14.92 19.78 -19.95
N TYR A 321 -15.66 19.67 -18.84
CA TYR A 321 -16.89 20.43 -18.63
C TYR A 321 -16.76 21.58 -17.63
N GLY A 322 -15.72 21.58 -16.78
CA GLY A 322 -15.51 22.59 -15.74
C GLY A 322 -16.64 22.62 -14.71
N MET A 323 -17.15 21.44 -14.33
CA MET A 323 -18.24 21.28 -13.36
C MET A 323 -17.72 20.84 -12.00
N HIS A 324 -18.40 21.25 -10.93
CA HIS A 324 -18.18 20.67 -9.62
C HIS A 324 -18.73 19.25 -9.57
N SER A 325 -17.94 18.32 -9.05
CA SER A 325 -18.30 16.91 -9.02
C SER A 325 -18.26 16.34 -7.59
N LEU A 326 -19.19 15.43 -7.29
CA LEU A 326 -19.20 14.63 -6.07
C LEU A 326 -19.48 13.18 -6.45
N THR A 327 -18.75 12.24 -5.86
CA THR A 327 -19.02 10.81 -6.02
C THR A 327 -19.31 10.19 -4.66
N ILE A 328 -20.38 9.41 -4.59
CA ILE A 328 -20.79 8.67 -3.39
C ILE A 328 -20.88 7.20 -3.74
N THR A 329 -20.51 6.32 -2.79
CA THR A 329 -20.70 4.88 -2.91
C THR A 329 -21.79 4.40 -1.94
N GLU A 330 -22.76 3.62 -2.39
CA GLU A 330 -23.83 3.05 -1.54
C GLU A 330 -23.24 2.17 -0.44
N LYS A 331 -22.30 1.28 -0.81
CA LYS A 331 -21.45 0.61 0.17
C LYS A 331 -20.42 1.61 0.67
N ALA A 332 -20.54 2.01 1.93
CA ALA A 332 -19.52 2.80 2.59
C ALA A 332 -18.15 2.12 2.43
N ASN A 333 -17.14 2.88 2.01
CA ASN A 333 -15.77 2.36 1.86
C ASN A 333 -15.10 2.05 3.22
N HIS A 334 -15.78 2.26 4.34
CA HIS A 334 -15.26 2.02 5.68
C HIS A 334 -15.61 0.63 6.19
N LYS A 335 -14.66 -0.32 6.10
CA LYS A 335 -14.73 -1.62 6.78
C LYS A 335 -14.03 -1.66 8.16
N ARG A 336 -13.58 -0.53 8.73
CA ARG A 336 -12.90 -0.51 10.03
C ARG A 336 -13.30 0.69 10.89
N GLY A 337 -13.73 0.43 12.12
CA GLY A 337 -13.93 1.41 13.19
C GLY A 337 -15.32 1.29 13.84
N ARG A 338 -15.37 1.19 15.17
CA ARG A 338 -16.54 0.95 16.06
C ARG A 338 -17.72 1.95 15.95
N LEU A 339 -17.75 2.81 14.94
CA LEU A 339 -18.85 3.70 14.62
C LEU A 339 -19.49 3.25 13.30
N ALA A 340 -20.07 2.06 13.31
CA ALA A 340 -21.09 1.71 12.34
C ALA A 340 -22.36 2.49 12.70
N LEU A 341 -22.36 3.81 12.48
CA LEU A 341 -23.60 4.51 12.21
C LEU A 341 -24.04 3.98 10.85
N ALA A 342 -24.95 3.00 10.89
CA ALA A 342 -25.61 2.45 9.72
C ALA A 342 -26.46 3.55 9.07
N SER A 343 -25.83 4.47 8.36
CA SER A 343 -26.51 5.20 7.28
C SER A 343 -26.55 4.24 6.09
N HIS A 344 -27.43 3.24 6.18
CA HIS A 344 -27.99 2.65 4.99
C HIS A 344 -28.71 3.79 4.25
N LEU A 345 -28.02 4.41 3.30
CA LEU A 345 -28.68 5.18 2.26
C LEU A 345 -29.50 4.16 1.47
N ASP A 346 -30.75 3.98 1.86
CA ASP A 346 -31.71 3.23 1.05
C ASP A 346 -31.78 3.93 -0.32
N PRO A 347 -31.46 3.24 -1.43
CA PRO A 347 -31.60 3.81 -2.76
C PRO A 347 -33.02 4.32 -3.02
N GLN A 348 -34.04 3.73 -2.37
CA GLN A 348 -35.42 4.21 -2.45
C GLN A 348 -35.59 5.58 -1.77
N HIS A 349 -34.87 5.87 -0.68
CA HIS A 349 -34.88 7.20 -0.07
C HIS A 349 -34.23 8.26 -0.95
N LEU A 350 -33.19 7.90 -1.72
CA LEU A 350 -32.58 8.80 -2.71
C LEU A 350 -33.51 9.06 -3.91
N LEU A 351 -34.28 8.05 -4.35
CA LEU A 351 -35.29 8.19 -5.40
C LEU A 351 -36.51 9.02 -4.98
N HIS A 352 -36.79 9.10 -3.67
CA HIS A 352 -37.86 9.93 -3.08
C HIS A 352 -37.39 11.34 -2.71
N LEU A 353 -36.11 11.68 -2.90
CA LEU A 353 -35.64 13.06 -2.78
C LEU A 353 -36.24 13.88 -3.92
N ARG A 354 -37.42 14.47 -3.68
CA ARG A 354 -37.95 15.52 -4.54
C ARG A 354 -36.87 16.60 -4.70
N PRO A 355 -36.67 17.19 -5.90
CA PRO A 355 -35.66 18.22 -6.15
C PRO A 355 -35.68 19.41 -5.17
N ARG A 356 -36.78 19.59 -4.42
CA ARG A 356 -36.95 20.65 -3.41
C ARG A 356 -36.26 20.36 -2.07
N HIS A 357 -35.70 19.17 -1.81
CA HIS A 357 -35.28 18.77 -0.45
C HIS A 357 -33.79 18.40 -0.32
N LEU A 358 -33.04 18.40 -1.41
CA LEU A 358 -31.58 18.19 -1.38
C LEU A 358 -30.88 19.56 -1.26
N ARG A 359 -30.63 20.01 -0.02
CA ARG A 359 -29.73 21.14 0.24
C ARG A 359 -28.30 20.62 0.36
N LEU A 360 -27.60 20.55 -0.77
CA LEU A 360 -26.14 20.42 -0.78
C LEU A 360 -25.56 21.76 -0.36
N ILE A 361 -25.01 21.85 0.84
CA ILE A 361 -24.36 23.05 1.34
C ILE A 361 -22.87 22.94 1.02
N LEU A 362 -22.42 23.67 -0.01
CA LEU A 362 -21.00 23.80 -0.34
C LEU A 362 -20.40 24.95 0.47
N CYS A 363 -19.40 24.66 1.31
CA CYS A 363 -18.80 25.67 2.18
C CYS A 363 -17.28 25.61 2.17
N LYS A 364 -16.66 26.81 2.28
CA LYS A 364 -15.24 26.97 2.59
C LYS A 364 -15.09 27.27 4.09
N PRO A 365 -14.37 26.46 4.88
CA PRO A 365 -13.97 26.87 6.21
C PRO A 365 -12.92 27.98 6.11
N ARG A 366 -13.07 29.04 6.91
CA ARG A 366 -12.06 30.09 7.06
C ARG A 366 -11.36 29.91 8.39
N ILE A 367 -10.09 29.49 8.35
CA ILE A 367 -9.23 29.43 9.53
C ILE A 367 -8.77 30.87 9.80
N LEU A 368 -9.04 31.37 11.01
CA LEU A 368 -8.60 32.71 11.39
C LEU A 368 -7.07 32.70 11.61
N PRO A 369 -6.34 33.69 11.07
CA PRO A 369 -4.93 33.86 11.41
C PRO A 369 -4.79 34.20 12.89
N ARG A 370 -3.70 33.72 13.49
CA ARG A 370 -3.34 33.99 14.88
C ARG A 370 -3.28 35.50 15.09
N ALA A 371 -4.02 36.04 16.06
CA ALA A 371 -3.73 37.36 16.58
C ALA A 371 -2.33 37.29 17.20
N SER A 372 -1.38 38.05 16.65
CA SER A 372 -0.05 38.21 17.23
C SER A 372 -0.20 38.82 18.61
N LEU A 373 0.15 38.04 19.64
CA LEU A 373 0.39 38.54 21.00
C LEU A 373 1.81 39.08 21.09
#